data_AF-A0A955FF12-F1
#
_entry.id   AF-A0A955FF12-F1
#
_cell.length_a   1.000
_cell.length_b   1.000
_cell.length_c   1.000
_cell.angle_alpha   90.00
_cell.angle_beta   90.00
_cell.angle_gamma   90.00
#
_symmetry.space_group_name_H-M   'P 1'
#
loop_
_entity.id
_entity.type
_entity.pdbx_description
1 polymer ?
#
loop_
_entity_poly.entity_id
_entity_poly.type
_entity_poly.pdbx_seq_one_letter_code
_entity_poly.pdbx_strand_id
1 'polypeptide(L)'
;MYKRILLKLSGEQLSGKYESGIDPELGCWIAEEVKKVADSNIQVVIMVGGGNYVRGAQIAGHGIKRVTGDHMGMLATMINALALTDIFEANNVQTRCLSNIFAEQVAEPFVFRLANKHLQAGRVVIVAGGIGRPYLTTDTAAVSLALEMDCDVVLKATKVDGVYTKDPAKYDNAERISSMSFQEAVENSDISVMDKAALGLAMEQQMPVVVFDALQADNLKKVALGEALGTRIG
;
A
#
# COMPACT_ATOMS: atom_id res chain seq x y z
N MET A 1 8.65 -12.28 13.22
CA MET A 1 9.44 -11.21 12.58
C MET A 1 9.61 -11.53 11.12
N TYR A 2 9.14 -10.63 10.26
CA TYR A 2 9.30 -10.74 8.81
C TYR A 2 10.70 -10.26 8.40
N LYS A 3 11.24 -10.80 7.30
CA LYS A 3 12.47 -10.34 6.66
C LYS A 3 12.18 -9.21 5.67
N ARG A 4 11.07 -9.32 4.95
CA ARG A 4 10.65 -8.36 3.93
C ARG A 4 9.14 -8.18 3.97
N ILE A 5 8.72 -6.92 3.99
CA ILE A 5 7.29 -6.56 3.98
C ILE A 5 6.96 -5.75 2.74
N LEU A 6 5.72 -5.87 2.27
CA LEU A 6 5.12 -4.87 1.41
C LEU A 6 4.13 -4.02 2.20
N LEU A 7 4.40 -2.72 2.33
CA LEU A 7 3.48 -1.75 2.91
C LEU A 7 2.64 -1.11 1.79
N LYS A 8 1.34 -1.36 1.80
CA LYS A 8 0.40 -0.69 0.91
C LYS A 8 -0.16 0.56 1.58
N LEU A 9 0.15 1.72 1.03
CA LEU A 9 -0.38 3.02 1.47
C LEU A 9 -1.55 3.44 0.58
N SER A 10 -2.69 3.81 1.17
CA SER A 10 -3.78 4.42 0.40
C SER A 10 -3.45 5.87 0.06
N GLY A 11 -3.68 6.27 -1.20
CA GLY A 11 -3.54 7.68 -1.59
C GLY A 11 -4.44 8.60 -0.76
N GLU A 12 -5.66 8.19 -0.45
CA GLU A 12 -6.59 8.97 0.41
C GLU A 12 -6.08 9.20 1.83
N GLN A 13 -5.19 8.34 2.33
CA GLN A 13 -4.58 8.60 3.64
C GLN A 13 -3.56 9.72 3.52
N LEU A 14 -2.81 9.77 2.41
CA LEU A 14 -1.74 10.74 2.19
C LEU A 14 -2.21 12.19 2.10
N SER A 15 -3.49 12.45 1.82
CA SER A 15 -4.00 13.84 1.87
C SER A 15 -4.09 14.38 3.30
N GLY A 16 -4.05 13.52 4.33
CA GLY A 16 -4.03 13.93 5.73
C GLY A 16 -5.18 14.88 6.07
N LYS A 17 -4.82 16.10 6.49
CA LYS A 17 -5.78 17.18 6.81
C LYS A 17 -6.33 17.94 5.60
N TYR A 18 -5.84 17.66 4.39
CA TYR A 18 -6.25 18.31 3.14
C TYR A 18 -7.28 17.47 2.36
N GLU A 19 -8.08 18.16 1.55
CA GLU A 19 -9.09 17.52 0.68
C GLU A 19 -8.45 16.79 -0.52
N SER A 20 -7.31 17.29 -1.01
CA SER A 20 -6.53 16.72 -2.11
C SER A 20 -5.07 17.10 -1.92
N GLY A 21 -4.17 16.43 -2.64
CA GLY A 21 -2.74 16.63 -2.47
C GLY A 21 -2.11 15.65 -1.48
N ILE A 22 -0.90 15.98 -1.04
CA ILE A 22 -0.17 15.26 0.00
C ILE A 22 -0.01 16.15 1.22
N ASP A 23 -0.21 15.59 2.41
CA ASP A 23 0.10 16.22 3.68
C ASP A 23 1.56 15.94 4.05
N PRO A 24 2.46 16.94 4.01
CA PRO A 24 3.87 16.70 4.30
C PRO A 24 4.12 16.29 5.75
N GLU A 25 3.30 16.75 6.70
CA GLU A 25 3.44 16.38 8.12
C GLU A 25 3.15 14.88 8.31
N LEU A 26 2.08 14.40 7.67
CA LEU A 26 1.78 12.96 7.65
C LEU A 26 2.87 12.17 6.91
N GLY A 27 3.39 12.70 5.80
CA GLY A 27 4.52 12.08 5.10
C GLY A 27 5.74 11.90 5.99
N CYS A 28 6.11 12.94 6.75
CA CYS A 28 7.21 12.88 7.72
C CYS A 28 6.94 11.83 8.81
N TRP A 29 5.71 11.80 9.34
CA TRP A 29 5.31 10.80 10.33
C TRP A 29 5.41 9.37 9.78
N ILE A 30 4.96 9.13 8.54
CA ILE A 30 5.13 7.83 7.87
C ILE A 30 6.61 7.49 7.69
N ALA A 31 7.46 8.46 7.35
CA ALA A 31 8.89 8.25 7.21
C ALA A 31 9.52 7.78 8.54
N GLU A 32 9.13 8.38 9.66
CA GLU A 32 9.57 7.98 11.00
C GLU A 32 9.13 6.55 11.33
N GLU A 33 7.89 6.17 11.04
CA GLU A 33 7.39 4.81 11.26
C GLU A 33 8.13 3.78 10.38
N VAL A 34 8.34 4.09 9.10
CA VAL A 34 9.10 3.24 8.18
C VAL A 34 10.55 3.11 8.63
N LYS A 35 11.17 4.19 9.13
CA LYS A 35 12.52 4.18 9.68
C LYS A 35 12.66 3.16 10.81
N LYS A 36 11.71 3.13 11.74
CA LYS A 36 11.71 2.17 12.87
C LYS A 36 11.71 0.70 12.41
N VAL A 37 11.03 0.41 11.29
CA VAL A 37 11.03 -0.92 10.66
C VAL A 37 12.36 -1.21 9.97
N ALA A 38 12.85 -0.27 9.15
CA ALA A 38 14.10 -0.43 8.42
C ALA A 38 15.30 -0.61 9.38
N ASP A 39 15.35 0.16 10.47
CA ASP A 39 16.36 0.05 11.53
C ASP A 39 16.33 -1.32 12.26
N SER A 40 15.24 -2.08 12.10
CA SER A 40 15.12 -3.45 12.60
C SER A 40 15.62 -4.50 11.57
N ASN A 41 16.36 -4.08 10.54
CA ASN A 41 16.86 -4.90 9.43
C ASN A 41 15.76 -5.59 8.59
N ILE A 42 14.56 -5.02 8.57
CA ILE A 42 13.45 -5.49 7.73
C ILE A 42 13.48 -4.70 6.42
N GLN A 43 13.42 -5.40 5.29
CA GLN A 43 13.34 -4.79 3.98
C GLN A 43 11.92 -4.30 3.70
N VAL A 44 11.77 -3.03 3.30
CA VAL A 44 10.46 -2.39 3.10
C VAL A 44 10.26 -2.06 1.63
N VAL A 45 9.23 -2.67 1.05
CA VAL A 45 8.68 -2.31 -0.27
C VAL A 45 7.38 -1.56 -0.04
N ILE A 46 7.14 -0.48 -0.78
CA ILE A 46 5.94 0.35 -0.64
C ILE A 46 5.20 0.39 -1.97
N MET A 47 3.90 0.07 -1.94
CA MET A 47 2.97 0.33 -3.04
C MET A 47 2.05 1.48 -2.63
N VAL A 48 2.07 2.58 -3.39
CA VAL A 48 1.34 3.80 -3.05
C VAL A 48 0.11 4.00 -3.95
N GLY A 49 -1.03 4.30 -3.34
CA GLY A 49 -2.26 4.67 -4.04
C GLY A 49 -2.26 6.10 -4.58
N GLY A 50 -3.15 6.42 -5.52
CA GLY A 50 -3.27 7.76 -6.14
C GLY A 50 -4.59 8.48 -5.85
N GLY A 51 -5.43 7.92 -4.97
CA GLY A 51 -6.82 8.35 -4.77
C GLY A 51 -7.01 9.75 -4.20
N ASN A 52 -5.98 10.35 -3.60
CA ASN A 52 -5.95 11.75 -3.16
C ASN A 52 -5.92 12.76 -4.31
N TYR A 53 -5.52 12.36 -5.51
CA TYR A 53 -5.57 13.21 -6.70
C TYR A 53 -6.65 12.73 -7.67
N VAL A 54 -6.62 11.45 -8.04
CA VAL A 54 -7.49 10.91 -9.09
C VAL A 54 -7.92 9.48 -8.78
N ARG A 55 -9.23 9.23 -8.92
CA ARG A 55 -9.81 7.89 -8.97
C ARG A 55 -10.42 7.64 -10.35
N GLY A 56 -9.78 6.80 -11.14
CA GLY A 56 -10.15 6.55 -12.54
C GLY A 56 -11.62 6.19 -12.75
N ALA A 57 -12.19 5.36 -11.86
CA ALA A 57 -13.59 4.97 -11.92
C ALA A 57 -14.58 6.12 -11.64
N GLN A 58 -14.19 7.13 -10.86
CA GLN A 58 -15.05 8.28 -10.52
C GLN A 58 -15.03 9.35 -11.61
N ILE A 59 -13.92 9.50 -12.32
CA ILE A 59 -13.77 10.50 -13.38
C ILE A 59 -14.16 9.97 -14.76
N ALA A 60 -14.34 8.66 -14.92
CA ALA A 60 -14.82 8.07 -16.16
C ALA A 60 -16.26 8.52 -16.44
N GLY A 61 -16.53 8.94 -17.68
CA GLY A 61 -17.79 9.56 -18.07
C GLY A 61 -17.57 10.88 -18.81
N HIS A 62 -18.63 11.46 -19.37
CA HIS A 62 -18.60 12.76 -20.05
C HIS A 62 -17.47 12.90 -21.11
N GLY A 63 -17.10 11.79 -21.77
CA GLY A 63 -16.04 11.74 -22.78
C GLY A 63 -14.69 11.16 -22.29
N ILE A 64 -14.46 11.07 -20.98
CA ILE A 64 -13.28 10.41 -20.41
C ILE A 64 -13.51 8.90 -20.39
N LYS A 65 -12.68 8.15 -21.12
CA LYS A 65 -12.71 6.68 -21.11
C LYS A 65 -12.12 6.15 -19.81
N ARG A 66 -12.64 5.02 -19.33
CA ARG A 66 -12.13 4.33 -18.12
C ARG A 66 -10.61 4.09 -18.16
N VAL A 67 -10.09 3.63 -19.31
CA VAL A 67 -8.65 3.44 -19.54
C VAL A 67 -7.85 4.72 -19.26
N THR A 68 -8.30 5.85 -19.79
CA THR A 68 -7.66 7.16 -19.56
C THR A 68 -7.72 7.55 -18.10
N GLY A 69 -8.87 7.35 -17.44
CA GLY A 69 -9.02 7.65 -16.02
C GLY A 69 -8.08 6.80 -15.14
N ASP A 70 -7.91 5.52 -15.45
CA ASP A 70 -6.98 4.65 -14.72
C ASP A 70 -5.52 5.05 -14.97
N HIS A 71 -5.16 5.48 -16.20
CA HIS A 71 -3.84 6.06 -16.48
C HIS A 71 -3.58 7.32 -15.62
N MET A 72 -4.57 8.20 -15.50
CA MET A 72 -4.47 9.38 -14.63
C MET A 72 -4.27 8.98 -13.16
N GLY A 73 -4.97 7.94 -12.69
CA GLY A 73 -4.77 7.36 -11.37
C GLY A 73 -3.36 6.80 -11.17
N MET A 74 -2.79 6.13 -12.17
CA MET A 74 -1.41 5.63 -12.11
C MET A 74 -0.39 6.78 -12.08
N LEU A 75 -0.59 7.85 -12.85
CA LEU A 75 0.24 9.05 -12.76
C LEU A 75 0.14 9.71 -11.38
N ALA A 76 -1.04 9.72 -10.76
CA ALA A 76 -1.21 10.20 -9.39
C ALA A 76 -0.38 9.39 -8.37
N THR A 77 -0.23 8.07 -8.56
CA THR A 77 0.69 7.28 -7.71
C THR A 77 2.15 7.72 -7.85
N MET A 78 2.56 8.16 -9.04
CA MET A 78 3.92 8.67 -9.27
C MET A 78 4.13 10.00 -8.55
N ILE A 79 3.14 10.89 -8.56
CA ILE A 79 3.19 12.15 -7.80
C ILE A 79 3.41 11.85 -6.31
N ASN A 80 2.66 10.90 -5.74
CA ASN A 80 2.84 10.49 -4.35
C ASN A 80 4.21 9.86 -4.08
N ALA A 81 4.68 8.97 -4.97
CA ALA A 81 5.98 8.31 -4.79
C ALA A 81 7.15 9.30 -4.82
N LEU A 82 7.11 10.30 -5.70
CA LEU A 82 8.11 11.38 -5.74
C LEU A 82 8.14 12.15 -4.43
N ALA A 83 6.97 12.63 -3.98
CA ALA A 83 6.87 13.40 -2.74
C ALA A 83 7.32 12.59 -1.52
N LEU A 84 6.89 11.32 -1.40
CA LEU A 84 7.32 10.45 -0.30
C LEU A 84 8.82 10.14 -0.37
N THR A 85 9.42 10.04 -1.55
CA THR A 85 10.87 9.82 -1.68
C THR A 85 11.65 10.98 -1.09
N ASP A 86 11.32 12.22 -1.47
CA ASP A 86 11.98 13.41 -0.93
C ASP A 86 11.79 13.53 0.59
N ILE A 87 10.56 13.31 1.08
CA ILE A 87 10.24 13.36 2.50
C ILE A 87 11.02 12.28 3.27
N PHE A 88 11.11 11.07 2.74
CA PHE A 88 11.84 9.97 3.40
C PHE A 88 13.33 10.26 3.44
N GLU A 89 13.92 10.74 2.34
CA GLU A 89 15.34 11.10 2.29
C GLU A 89 15.65 12.27 3.25
N ALA A 90 14.78 13.29 3.34
CA ALA A 90 14.89 14.37 4.31
C ALA A 90 14.85 13.89 5.78
N ASN A 91 14.19 12.75 6.04
CA ASN A 91 14.11 12.09 7.35
C ASN A 91 15.17 10.99 7.53
N ASN A 92 16.24 11.01 6.72
CA ASN A 92 17.35 10.04 6.76
C ASN A 92 16.90 8.60 6.54
N VAL A 93 15.90 8.38 5.67
CA VAL A 93 15.46 7.06 5.20
C VAL A 93 15.85 6.94 3.73
N GLN A 94 16.91 6.16 3.45
CA GLN A 94 17.39 6.00 2.08
C GLN A 94 16.32 5.32 1.23
N THR A 95 15.86 5.99 0.17
CA THR A 95 14.66 5.58 -0.55
C THR A 95 14.85 5.67 -2.06
N ARG A 96 14.20 4.80 -2.82
CA ARG A 96 14.18 4.88 -4.28
C ARG A 96 12.77 4.79 -4.83
N CYS A 97 12.44 5.72 -5.72
CA CYS A 97 11.21 5.74 -6.49
C CYS A 97 11.40 4.93 -7.78
N LEU A 98 10.72 3.79 -7.87
CA LEU A 98 10.63 2.97 -9.06
C LEU A 98 9.25 3.13 -9.72
N SER A 99 9.17 3.02 -11.03
CA SER A 99 7.92 3.19 -11.77
C SER A 99 7.66 2.04 -12.75
N ASN A 100 6.43 1.52 -12.74
CA ASN A 100 5.91 0.61 -13.76
C ASN A 100 5.46 1.34 -15.04
N ILE A 101 5.39 2.67 -15.00
CA ILE A 101 5.22 3.53 -16.18
C ILE A 101 6.59 4.06 -16.61
N PHE A 102 6.89 3.97 -17.89
CA PHE A 102 8.13 4.49 -18.45
C PHE A 102 8.19 6.02 -18.32
N ALA A 103 9.09 6.50 -17.46
CA ALA A 103 9.20 7.92 -17.12
C ALA A 103 10.63 8.26 -16.63
N GLU A 104 11.64 7.95 -17.45
CA GLU A 104 13.07 7.97 -17.07
C GLU A 104 13.57 9.30 -16.48
N GLN A 105 12.95 10.44 -16.82
CA GLN A 105 13.37 11.74 -16.29
C GLN A 105 12.97 11.97 -14.83
N VAL A 106 11.98 11.21 -14.32
CA VAL A 106 11.39 11.45 -13.00
C VAL A 106 11.53 10.27 -12.06
N ALA A 107 11.53 9.04 -12.56
CA ALA A 107 11.65 7.84 -11.73
C ALA A 107 12.43 6.75 -12.46
N GLU A 108 13.14 5.93 -11.69
CA GLU A 108 13.83 4.76 -12.24
C GLU A 108 12.78 3.73 -12.72
N PRO A 109 13.00 3.04 -13.84
CA PRO A 109 12.10 1.98 -14.26
C PRO A 109 12.12 0.85 -13.23
N PHE A 110 10.94 0.32 -12.89
CA PHE A 110 10.88 -0.87 -12.08
C PHE A 110 11.47 -2.06 -12.84
N VAL A 111 12.50 -2.65 -12.25
CA VAL A 111 13.13 -3.90 -12.70
C VAL A 111 13.41 -4.73 -11.46
N PHE A 112 12.85 -5.95 -11.38
CA PHE A 112 12.99 -6.85 -10.23
C PHE A 112 14.43 -6.92 -9.66
N ARG A 113 15.43 -7.08 -10.53
CA ARG A 113 16.85 -7.16 -10.11
C ARG A 113 17.38 -5.84 -9.56
N LEU A 114 16.93 -4.70 -10.08
CA LEU A 114 17.31 -3.38 -9.59
C LEU A 114 16.67 -3.10 -8.23
N ALA A 115 15.36 -3.35 -8.10
CA ALA A 115 14.63 -3.24 -6.84
C ALA A 115 15.30 -4.08 -5.74
N ASN A 116 15.66 -5.33 -6.03
CA ASN A 116 16.37 -6.19 -5.09
C ASN A 116 17.74 -5.65 -4.67
N LYS A 117 18.51 -5.06 -5.60
CA LYS A 117 19.79 -4.42 -5.25
C LYS A 117 19.60 -3.24 -4.30
N HIS A 118 18.53 -2.45 -4.45
CA HIS A 118 18.22 -1.37 -3.51
C HIS A 118 17.87 -1.92 -2.13
N LEU A 119 17.01 -2.93 -2.04
CA LEU A 119 16.66 -3.58 -0.77
C LEU A 119 17.88 -4.21 -0.08
N GLN A 120 18.78 -4.84 -0.83
CA GLN A 120 20.04 -5.40 -0.31
C GLN A 120 20.99 -4.32 0.21
N ALA A 121 20.92 -3.11 -0.35
CA ALA A 121 21.67 -1.95 0.12
C ALA A 121 20.99 -1.22 1.31
N GLY A 122 19.93 -1.80 1.90
CA GLY A 122 19.21 -1.22 3.04
C GLY A 122 18.28 -0.06 2.69
N ARG A 123 17.96 0.13 1.40
CA ARG A 123 17.08 1.22 0.95
C ARG A 123 15.62 0.76 0.96
N VAL A 124 14.72 1.68 1.27
CA VAL A 124 13.28 1.53 1.05
C VAL A 124 13.01 1.66 -0.46
N VAL A 125 12.14 0.81 -1.00
CA VAL A 125 11.73 0.88 -2.40
C VAL A 125 10.26 1.28 -2.47
N ILE A 126 9.96 2.41 -3.10
CA ILE A 126 8.59 2.85 -3.40
C ILE A 126 8.33 2.57 -4.87
N VAL A 127 7.29 1.79 -5.18
CA VAL A 127 6.89 1.47 -6.55
C VAL A 127 5.60 2.20 -6.89
N ALA A 128 5.65 2.97 -7.97
CA ALA A 128 4.53 3.69 -8.55
C ALA A 128 4.07 3.08 -9.89
N GLY A 129 2.92 3.54 -10.36
CA GLY A 129 2.33 3.12 -11.63
C GLY A 129 1.41 1.89 -11.50
N GLY A 130 1.06 1.44 -10.30
CA GLY A 130 0.22 0.26 -10.10
C GLY A 130 0.82 -0.97 -10.79
N ILE A 131 0.04 -1.68 -11.61
CA ILE A 131 0.52 -2.79 -12.49
C ILE A 131 0.88 -2.26 -13.91
N GLY A 132 0.73 -0.95 -14.16
CA GLY A 132 0.90 -0.37 -15.50
C GLY A 132 -0.24 -0.71 -16.47
N ARG A 133 -1.35 -1.28 -15.96
CA ARG A 133 -2.51 -1.70 -16.75
C ARG A 133 -3.82 -1.16 -16.14
N PRO A 134 -4.74 -0.63 -16.96
CA PRO A 134 -6.08 -0.25 -16.52
C PRO A 134 -6.89 -1.41 -15.94
N TYR A 135 -8.02 -1.09 -15.29
CA TYR A 135 -8.96 -2.02 -14.64
C TYR A 135 -8.45 -2.75 -13.39
N LEU A 136 -7.20 -2.55 -13.00
CA LEU A 136 -6.61 -3.11 -11.79
C LEU A 136 -6.48 -2.05 -10.70
N THR A 137 -6.65 -2.46 -9.45
CA THR A 137 -6.48 -1.57 -8.31
C THR A 137 -5.02 -1.57 -7.84
N THR A 138 -4.68 -0.63 -6.97
CA THR A 138 -3.39 -0.64 -6.27
C THR A 138 -3.30 -1.74 -5.21
N ASP A 139 -4.41 -2.33 -4.78
CA ASP A 139 -4.38 -3.49 -3.88
C ASP A 139 -3.96 -4.74 -4.67
N THR A 140 -4.47 -4.92 -5.90
CA THR A 140 -3.97 -5.99 -6.79
C THR A 140 -2.48 -5.79 -7.10
N ALA A 141 -2.07 -4.54 -7.34
CA ALA A 141 -0.67 -4.19 -7.56
C ALA A 141 0.22 -4.49 -6.35
N ALA A 142 -0.27 -4.23 -5.14
CA ALA A 142 0.42 -4.52 -3.90
C ALA A 142 0.67 -6.02 -3.74
N VAL A 143 -0.36 -6.86 -3.94
CA VAL A 143 -0.20 -8.32 -3.85
C VAL A 143 0.75 -8.84 -4.93
N SER A 144 0.59 -8.40 -6.19
CA SER A 144 1.47 -8.79 -7.29
C SER A 144 2.93 -8.42 -7.04
N LEU A 145 3.18 -7.19 -6.56
CA LEU A 145 4.53 -6.73 -6.27
C LEU A 145 5.12 -7.44 -5.05
N ALA A 146 4.30 -7.76 -4.05
CA ALA A 146 4.76 -8.50 -2.87
C ALA A 146 5.25 -9.90 -3.26
N LEU A 147 4.52 -10.56 -4.16
CA LEU A 147 4.91 -11.85 -4.74
C LEU A 147 6.19 -11.71 -5.57
N GLU A 148 6.23 -10.72 -6.48
CA GLU A 148 7.41 -10.49 -7.32
C GLU A 148 8.65 -10.18 -6.49
N MET A 149 8.50 -9.49 -5.37
CA MET A 149 9.59 -9.11 -4.47
C MET A 149 9.76 -10.07 -3.31
N ASP A 150 9.24 -11.30 -3.33
CA ASP A 150 9.42 -12.29 -2.24
C ASP A 150 9.16 -11.71 -0.83
N CYS A 151 8.12 -10.91 -0.68
CA CYS A 151 7.72 -10.36 0.62
C CYS A 151 7.04 -11.43 1.45
N ASP A 152 7.24 -11.41 2.78
CA ASP A 152 6.63 -12.38 3.68
C ASP A 152 5.14 -12.06 3.98
N VAL A 153 4.73 -10.80 3.77
CA VAL A 153 3.39 -10.30 4.09
C VAL A 153 3.09 -8.99 3.34
N VAL A 154 1.81 -8.79 3.01
CA VAL A 154 1.25 -7.50 2.60
C VAL A 154 0.60 -6.80 3.79
N LEU A 155 1.16 -5.67 4.20
CA LEU A 155 0.62 -4.80 5.25
C LEU A 155 -0.24 -3.71 4.60
N LYS A 156 -1.56 -3.83 4.71
CA LYS A 156 -2.49 -2.84 4.18
C LYS A 156 -2.82 -1.80 5.25
N ALA A 157 -2.26 -0.61 5.08
CA ALA A 157 -2.55 0.52 5.94
C ALA A 157 -3.99 1.01 5.74
N THR A 158 -4.74 1.14 6.83
CA THR A 158 -6.11 1.69 6.84
C THR A 158 -6.27 2.73 7.94
N LYS A 159 -7.38 3.49 7.92
CA LYS A 159 -7.79 4.40 9.00
C LYS A 159 -8.52 3.68 10.14
N VAL A 160 -9.04 2.48 9.87
CA VAL A 160 -9.61 1.57 10.86
C VAL A 160 -8.55 0.57 11.30
N ASP A 161 -8.68 0.04 12.51
CA ASP A 161 -7.69 -0.84 13.14
C ASP A 161 -7.78 -2.30 12.72
N GLY A 162 -8.64 -2.63 11.75
CA GLY A 162 -8.75 -3.96 11.19
C GLY A 162 -10.00 -4.12 10.33
N VAL A 163 -10.36 -5.38 10.12
CA VAL A 163 -11.58 -5.81 9.46
C VAL A 163 -12.65 -6.03 10.53
N TYR A 164 -13.84 -5.54 10.25
CA TYR A 164 -14.99 -5.66 11.14
C TYR A 164 -16.08 -6.52 10.51
N THR A 165 -16.95 -7.09 11.34
CA THR A 165 -18.13 -7.85 10.89
C THR A 165 -19.10 -7.00 10.06
N LYS A 166 -19.03 -5.67 10.18
CA LYS A 166 -19.79 -4.67 9.42
C LYS A 166 -19.13 -3.29 9.57
N ASP A 167 -19.58 -2.29 8.82
CA ASP A 167 -19.02 -0.93 8.84
C ASP A 167 -19.11 -0.29 10.25
N PRO A 168 -17.97 -0.11 10.97
CA PRO A 168 -17.98 0.41 12.33
C PRO A 168 -18.37 1.89 12.41
N ALA A 169 -18.35 2.63 11.29
CA ALA A 169 -18.83 4.01 11.24
C ALA A 169 -20.37 4.10 11.16
N LYS A 170 -21.05 3.00 10.80
CA LYS A 170 -22.51 2.95 10.64
C LYS A 170 -23.20 2.12 11.72
N TYR A 171 -22.49 1.18 12.34
CA TYR A 171 -23.06 0.24 13.28
C TYR A 171 -22.22 0.12 14.55
N ASP A 172 -22.82 0.49 15.69
CA ASP A 172 -22.15 0.46 17.00
C ASP A 172 -21.79 -0.95 17.48
N ASN A 173 -22.44 -1.99 16.95
CA ASN A 173 -22.15 -3.39 17.26
C ASN A 173 -21.24 -4.08 16.23
N ALA A 174 -20.41 -3.30 15.52
CA ALA A 174 -19.35 -3.83 14.69
C ALA A 174 -18.24 -4.42 15.56
N GLU A 175 -17.92 -5.70 15.35
CA GLU A 175 -16.87 -6.41 16.09
C GLU A 175 -15.65 -6.60 15.20
N ARG A 176 -14.45 -6.31 15.73
CA ARG A 176 -13.19 -6.48 15.01
C ARG A 176 -12.80 -7.94 14.96
N ILE A 177 -12.47 -8.42 13.77
CA ILE A 177 -12.03 -9.79 13.51
C ILE A 177 -10.50 -9.83 13.67
N SER A 178 -9.97 -10.72 14.51
CA SER A 178 -8.51 -10.81 14.72
C SER A 178 -7.80 -11.59 13.60
N SER A 179 -8.44 -12.63 13.09
CA SER A 179 -7.95 -13.42 11.97
C SER A 179 -9.10 -13.98 11.16
N MET A 180 -8.91 -14.11 9.85
CA MET A 180 -9.86 -14.78 8.96
C MET A 180 -9.14 -15.53 7.85
N SER A 181 -9.77 -16.57 7.34
CA SER A 181 -9.29 -17.27 6.14
C SER A 181 -9.52 -16.43 4.89
N PHE A 182 -8.75 -16.70 3.83
CA PHE A 182 -9.00 -16.09 2.52
C PHE A 182 -10.41 -16.40 2.00
N GLN A 183 -10.90 -17.61 2.22
CA GLN A 183 -12.22 -18.03 1.75
C GLN A 183 -13.32 -17.19 2.39
N GLU A 184 -13.27 -16.98 3.71
CA GLU A 184 -14.19 -16.08 4.41
C GLU A 184 -14.11 -14.65 3.88
N ALA A 185 -12.89 -14.15 3.60
CA ALA A 185 -12.69 -12.80 3.08
C ALA A 185 -13.24 -12.60 1.66
N VAL A 186 -13.23 -13.65 0.83
CA VAL A 186 -13.73 -13.61 -0.56
C VAL A 186 -15.26 -13.78 -0.61
N GLU A 187 -15.81 -14.65 0.24
CA GLU A 187 -17.23 -15.00 0.25
C GLU A 187 -18.10 -13.95 0.95
N ASN A 188 -17.59 -13.30 2.00
CA ASN A 188 -18.35 -12.33 2.77
C ASN A 188 -18.41 -10.95 2.07
N SER A 189 -19.55 -10.63 1.46
CA SER A 189 -19.78 -9.35 0.77
C SER A 189 -19.76 -8.13 1.69
N ASP A 190 -19.96 -8.32 2.99
CA ASP A 190 -19.96 -7.23 3.97
C ASP A 190 -18.54 -6.83 4.40
N ILE A 191 -17.55 -7.66 4.07
CA ILE A 191 -16.15 -7.46 4.39
C ILE A 191 -15.43 -6.84 3.18
N SER A 192 -15.21 -5.53 3.24
CA SER A 192 -14.46 -4.79 2.20
C SER A 192 -13.00 -4.59 2.59
N VAL A 193 -12.19 -5.64 2.43
CA VAL A 193 -10.74 -5.62 2.71
C VAL A 193 -9.97 -4.97 1.56
N MET A 194 -10.16 -5.53 0.37
CA MET A 194 -9.54 -5.15 -0.90
C MET A 194 -10.46 -5.68 -2.02
N ASP A 195 -10.15 -5.38 -3.28
CA ASP A 195 -10.91 -5.95 -4.38
C ASP A 195 -10.73 -7.48 -4.47
N LYS A 196 -11.72 -8.16 -5.06
CA LYS A 196 -11.74 -9.62 -5.17
C LYS A 196 -10.56 -10.18 -5.99
N ALA A 197 -10.02 -9.43 -6.95
CA ALA A 197 -8.88 -9.90 -7.73
C ALA A 197 -7.60 -9.90 -6.86
N ALA A 198 -7.40 -8.89 -6.02
CA ALA A 198 -6.32 -8.86 -5.06
C ALA A 198 -6.42 -9.98 -4.01
N LEU A 199 -7.61 -10.21 -3.42
CA LEU A 199 -7.84 -11.31 -2.49
C LEU A 199 -7.63 -12.67 -3.16
N GLY A 200 -8.15 -12.86 -4.37
CA GLY A 200 -8.00 -14.10 -5.12
C GLY A 200 -6.54 -14.42 -5.39
N LEU A 201 -5.76 -13.43 -5.85
CA LEU A 201 -4.32 -13.60 -6.07
C LEU A 201 -3.58 -13.92 -4.76
N ALA A 202 -3.93 -13.25 -3.66
CA ALA A 202 -3.33 -13.50 -2.35
C ALA A 202 -3.65 -14.93 -1.86
N MET A 203 -4.89 -15.38 -2.06
CA MET A 203 -5.34 -16.73 -1.73
C MET A 203 -4.60 -17.80 -2.52
N GLU A 204 -4.55 -17.65 -3.85
CA GLU A 204 -3.92 -18.62 -4.75
C GLU A 204 -2.43 -18.80 -4.45
N GLN A 205 -1.75 -17.73 -4.05
CA GLN A 205 -0.32 -17.73 -3.76
C GLN A 205 0.01 -17.81 -2.27
N GLN A 206 -1.01 -18.01 -1.41
CA GLN A 206 -0.87 -18.04 0.04
C GLN A 206 -0.12 -16.82 0.63
N MET A 207 -0.28 -15.65 0.02
CA MET A 207 0.35 -14.39 0.44
C MET A 207 -0.42 -13.78 1.61
N PRO A 208 0.10 -13.81 2.85
CA PRO A 208 -0.63 -13.29 4.00
C PRO A 208 -0.87 -11.79 3.87
N VAL A 209 -2.05 -11.35 4.28
CA VAL A 209 -2.41 -9.93 4.33
C VAL A 209 -2.70 -9.55 5.76
N VAL A 210 -2.20 -8.40 6.22
CA VAL A 210 -2.59 -7.81 7.50
C VAL A 210 -3.20 -6.44 7.26
N VAL A 211 -4.44 -6.26 7.71
CA VAL A 211 -5.13 -4.95 7.73
C VAL A 211 -4.97 -4.35 9.11
N PHE A 212 -4.47 -3.13 9.20
CA PHE A 212 -4.18 -2.49 10.48
C PHE A 212 -4.30 -0.97 10.42
N ASP A 213 -4.50 -0.35 11.58
CA ASP A 213 -4.45 1.10 11.73
C ASP A 213 -2.99 1.55 11.68
N ALA A 214 -2.67 2.20 10.57
CA ALA A 214 -1.33 2.71 10.31
C ALA A 214 -1.10 4.11 10.86
N LEU A 215 -2.07 4.76 11.52
CA LEU A 215 -1.95 6.12 12.07
C LEU A 215 -1.70 6.14 13.58
N GLN A 216 -1.40 4.98 14.18
CA GLN A 216 -0.94 4.90 15.56
C GLN A 216 0.55 4.61 15.62
N ALA A 217 1.22 5.30 16.53
CA ALA A 217 2.65 5.16 16.74
C ALA A 217 3.04 3.69 17.02
N ASP A 218 4.11 3.26 16.37
CA ASP A 218 4.73 1.93 16.49
C ASP A 218 3.90 0.76 15.96
N ASN A 219 2.67 0.97 15.47
CA ASN A 219 1.84 -0.12 14.95
C ASN A 219 2.51 -0.79 13.75
N LEU A 220 3.10 -0.01 12.85
CA LEU A 220 3.80 -0.56 11.68
C LEU A 220 4.97 -1.45 12.12
N LYS A 221 5.74 -1.01 13.13
CA LYS A 221 6.85 -1.79 13.69
C LYS A 221 6.36 -3.09 14.34
N LYS A 222 5.35 -3.01 15.21
CA LYS A 222 4.77 -4.18 15.90
C LYS A 222 4.30 -5.24 14.89
N VAL A 223 3.54 -4.82 13.88
CA VAL A 223 3.07 -5.72 12.82
C VAL A 223 4.23 -6.31 12.02
N ALA A 224 5.24 -5.50 11.66
CA ALA A 224 6.42 -5.99 10.93
C ALA A 224 7.25 -7.01 11.74
N LEU A 225 7.25 -6.88 13.08
CA LEU A 225 7.85 -7.85 14.00
C LEU A 225 7.00 -9.14 14.16
N GLY A 226 5.76 -9.14 13.65
CA GLY A 226 4.83 -10.27 13.70
C GLY A 226 3.95 -10.28 14.95
N GLU A 227 3.82 -9.16 15.65
CA GLU A 227 2.85 -9.03 16.74
C GLU A 227 1.41 -9.09 16.21
N ALA A 228 0.50 -9.64 17.01
CA ALA A 228 -0.91 -9.76 16.67
C ALA A 228 -1.60 -8.39 16.77
N LEU A 229 -1.58 -7.64 15.67
CA LEU A 229 -2.20 -6.33 15.56
C LEU A 229 -3.05 -6.24 14.28
N GLY A 230 -4.26 -5.73 14.44
CA GLY A 230 -5.28 -5.67 13.40
C GLY A 230 -5.85 -7.03 13.02
N THR A 231 -6.12 -7.23 11.73
CA THR A 231 -6.69 -8.47 11.20
C THR A 231 -5.71 -9.15 10.26
N ARG A 232 -5.35 -10.39 10.57
CA ARG A 232 -4.57 -11.26 9.68
C ARG A 232 -5.49 -12.08 8.78
N ILE A 233 -5.21 -12.08 7.48
CA ILE A 233 -5.91 -12.84 6.46
C ILE A 233 -4.94 -13.86 5.86
N GLY A 234 -5.31 -15.13 5.95
CA GLY A 234 -4.61 -16.26 5.31
C GLY A 234 -4.28 -17.42 6.22
#